data_AF-A0A3B9G564-F1
#
_entry.id   AF-A0A3B9G564-F1
#
_cell.length_a   1.000
_cell.length_b   1.000
_cell.length_c   1.000
_cell.angle_alpha   90.00
_cell.angle_beta   90.00
_cell.angle_gamma   90.00
#
_symmetry.space_group_name_H-M   'P 1'
#
loop_
_entity.id
_entity.type
_entity.pdbx_description
1 polymer ?
#
loop_
_entity_poly.entity_id
_entity_poly.type
_entity_poly.pdbx_seq_one_letter_code
_entity_poly.pdbx_strand_id
1 'polypeptide(L)'
;IISAVVLTAFTAVTVHANSAITYVDGSDGTGVVVLTEDCPLVVEHEDLVFHIDDLPSDYYSSTSFFETYSADVTAEYTVYNPTELNIHAVLAFPFGTYPRYIPEDARLNYSSDHYRVQINGETISSDIRATYKEDWTKFSLENDVPLLQDGYTEDGFFRPELPAAEYTWVMETGNTDPSNEVSAVFHRSEHTRIIAEPEETVHYDREKGTYELRFRAENQKQVVLYVFGEDTGEPEWSFSSQTDDQTETETAMTLQSRREYTFLDYVLRDYDDAFGISVSDWYNAYVTMLKQSSGSSFILSEPYRSLQHNLMRWYVYEIDLEPGERLINTVTAPMFPRIDTGFEPPVYTYTYLLSPASTWKEFASLDVRLETPYYLIKSGPGSFTRDGGVYTASFDHLPDQELNFELCTVTSPKRNNNYGTYILLLLAGGILIPLVLFILLVILIIRIIRRKK
;
A
#
# COMPACT_ATOMS: atom_id res chain seq x y z
N ILE A 1 2.69 23.76 -58.47
CA ILE A 1 3.51 23.77 -57.24
C ILE A 1 2.84 22.78 -56.30
N ILE A 2 3.50 21.65 -56.08
CA ILE A 2 3.04 20.53 -55.26
C ILE A 2 3.26 20.94 -53.80
N SER A 3 2.20 21.01 -53.00
CA SER A 3 2.32 21.06 -51.55
C SER A 3 1.59 19.85 -50.98
N ALA A 4 2.38 18.86 -50.60
CA ALA A 4 1.97 17.79 -49.71
C ALA A 4 1.55 18.41 -48.38
N VAL A 5 0.29 18.28 -48.02
CA VAL A 5 -0.18 18.52 -46.66
C VAL A 5 0.13 17.24 -45.89
N VAL A 6 1.29 17.25 -45.23
CA VAL A 6 1.63 16.29 -44.19
C VAL A 6 0.60 16.48 -43.07
N LEU A 7 -0.24 15.47 -42.89
CA LEU A 7 -1.22 15.39 -41.82
C LEU A 7 -0.49 15.02 -40.51
N THR A 8 0.31 15.93 -39.97
CA THR A 8 0.77 15.86 -38.57
C THR A 8 -0.32 16.46 -37.69
N ALA A 9 -1.40 15.71 -37.52
CA ALA A 9 -2.41 15.99 -36.51
C ALA A 9 -2.16 15.01 -35.36
N PHE A 10 -1.45 15.52 -34.35
CA PHE A 10 -1.43 15.10 -32.96
C PHE A 10 -2.02 13.70 -32.70
N THR A 11 -1.14 12.72 -32.45
CA THR A 11 -1.49 11.72 -31.45
C THR A 11 -1.78 12.51 -30.18
N ALA A 12 -3.07 12.77 -29.93
CA ALA A 12 -3.50 13.21 -28.63
C ALA A 12 -2.98 12.14 -27.67
N VAL A 13 -1.96 12.52 -26.92
CA VAL A 13 -1.58 11.84 -25.68
C VAL A 13 -2.88 11.74 -24.92
N THR A 14 -3.46 10.54 -24.91
CA THR A 14 -4.57 10.29 -24.02
C THR A 14 -3.90 10.20 -22.68
N VAL A 15 -3.96 11.32 -21.95
CA VAL A 15 -3.74 11.36 -20.52
C VAL A 15 -4.75 10.38 -19.94
N HIS A 16 -4.30 9.15 -19.72
CA HIS A 16 -4.95 8.29 -18.76
C HIS A 16 -4.56 8.85 -17.39
N ALA A 17 -5.34 9.83 -16.94
CA ALA A 17 -5.69 9.85 -15.53
C ALA A 17 -6.32 8.48 -15.27
N ASN A 18 -5.53 7.55 -14.75
CA ASN A 18 -5.99 6.18 -14.58
C ASN A 18 -7.24 6.20 -13.70
N SER A 19 -8.31 5.72 -14.31
CA SER A 19 -9.67 5.70 -13.81
C SER A 19 -9.75 5.09 -12.42
N ALA A 20 -10.39 5.83 -11.51
CA ALA A 20 -11.11 5.40 -10.31
C ALA A 20 -10.65 4.08 -9.67
N ILE A 21 -10.04 4.19 -8.49
CA ILE A 21 -9.90 3.11 -7.53
C ILE A 21 -11.31 2.57 -7.22
N THR A 22 -11.68 1.43 -7.81
CA THR A 22 -12.91 0.67 -7.48
C THR A 22 -12.65 -0.42 -6.44
N TYR A 23 -11.44 -0.46 -5.88
CA TYR A 23 -11.03 -1.48 -4.94
C TYR A 23 -10.28 -0.82 -3.81
N VAL A 24 -10.88 -0.86 -2.63
CA VAL A 24 -10.14 -0.59 -1.41
C VAL A 24 -9.44 -1.89 -1.01
N ASP A 25 -8.11 -1.83 -0.90
CA ASP A 25 -7.29 -2.98 -0.48
C ASP A 25 -7.76 -3.44 0.90
N GLY A 26 -8.11 -4.72 1.01
CA GLY A 26 -8.45 -5.40 2.26
C GLY A 26 -7.18 -5.93 2.93
N SER A 27 -7.25 -6.24 4.22
CA SER A 27 -6.16 -6.93 4.91
C SER A 27 -6.32 -8.43 4.70
N ASP A 28 -5.29 -9.09 4.20
CA ASP A 28 -5.28 -10.55 4.17
C ASP A 28 -5.03 -11.08 5.60
N GLY A 29 -5.90 -11.96 6.11
CA GLY A 29 -5.62 -12.79 7.28
C GLY A 29 -4.76 -13.98 6.87
N THR A 30 -4.04 -14.62 7.78
CA THR A 30 -3.05 -15.65 7.39
C THR A 30 -2.97 -16.78 8.42
N GLY A 31 -2.25 -17.87 8.12
CA GLY A 31 -1.91 -18.92 9.07
C GLY A 31 -0.58 -18.73 9.79
N VAL A 32 -0.27 -19.62 10.74
CA VAL A 32 0.97 -19.57 11.52
C VAL A 32 2.19 -20.01 10.70
N VAL A 33 3.26 -19.20 10.72
CA VAL A 33 4.61 -19.51 10.24
C VAL A 33 5.50 -19.91 11.41
N VAL A 34 6.34 -20.93 11.23
CA VAL A 34 7.43 -21.21 12.19
C VAL A 34 8.72 -20.51 11.76
N LEU A 35 9.32 -19.71 12.65
CA LEU A 35 10.56 -18.96 12.37
C LEU A 35 11.84 -19.76 12.64
N THR A 36 11.77 -20.87 13.38
CA THR A 36 12.92 -21.74 13.63
C THR A 36 13.14 -22.68 12.44
N GLU A 37 14.35 -22.66 11.86
CA GLU A 37 14.74 -23.58 10.78
C GLU A 37 14.48 -25.05 11.16
N ASP A 38 13.90 -25.82 10.22
CA ASP A 38 13.60 -27.25 10.36
C ASP A 38 12.72 -27.62 11.58
N CYS A 39 11.68 -26.83 11.87
CA CYS A 39 10.75 -27.13 12.96
C CYS A 39 10.12 -28.54 12.82
N PRO A 40 10.31 -29.44 13.80
CA PRO A 40 9.84 -30.82 13.66
C PRO A 40 8.39 -31.03 14.15
N LEU A 41 7.69 -29.96 14.52
CA LEU A 41 6.30 -29.98 14.99
C LEU A 41 5.34 -30.31 13.83
N VAL A 42 4.30 -31.05 14.18
CA VAL A 42 3.26 -31.50 13.26
C VAL A 42 1.93 -30.85 13.65
N VAL A 43 1.18 -30.38 12.67
CA VAL A 43 -0.22 -29.96 12.85
C VAL A 43 -1.11 -31.14 12.50
N GLU A 44 -1.76 -31.72 13.52
CA GLU A 44 -2.71 -32.82 13.34
C GLU A 44 -4.08 -32.32 12.83
N HIS A 45 -4.44 -31.09 13.19
CA HIS A 45 -5.70 -30.46 12.78
C HIS A 45 -5.64 -28.93 12.91
N GLU A 46 -6.31 -28.21 12.01
CA GLU A 46 -6.67 -26.79 12.15
C GLU A 46 -8.19 -26.63 12.08
N ASP A 47 -8.78 -26.00 13.09
CA ASP A 47 -10.15 -25.49 13.09
C ASP A 47 -10.12 -23.98 12.79
N LEU A 48 -10.66 -23.59 11.64
CA LEU A 48 -10.67 -22.21 11.18
C LEU A 48 -12.08 -21.63 11.20
N VAL A 49 -12.33 -20.66 12.08
CA VAL A 49 -13.65 -20.04 12.26
C VAL A 49 -13.60 -18.57 11.90
N PHE A 50 -14.40 -18.18 10.91
CA PHE A 50 -14.62 -16.79 10.53
C PHE A 50 -15.93 -16.28 11.13
N HIS A 51 -15.86 -15.20 11.91
CA HIS A 51 -17.04 -14.49 12.43
C HIS A 51 -17.21 -13.18 11.66
N ILE A 52 -18.26 -13.09 10.84
CA ILE A 52 -18.52 -11.93 9.98
C ILE A 52 -19.99 -11.54 10.12
N ASP A 53 -20.28 -10.75 11.15
CA ASP A 53 -21.62 -10.27 11.47
C ASP A 53 -22.03 -8.99 10.71
N ASP A 54 -21.05 -8.18 10.29
CA ASP A 54 -21.28 -6.96 9.52
C ASP A 54 -20.31 -6.84 8.32
N LEU A 55 -20.67 -6.01 7.34
CA LEU A 55 -19.85 -5.68 6.17
C LEU A 55 -19.41 -4.22 6.25
N PRO A 56 -18.11 -3.92 6.10
CA PRO A 56 -17.61 -2.57 6.29
C PRO A 56 -18.03 -1.65 5.14
N SER A 57 -18.08 -0.34 5.38
CA SER A 57 -18.23 0.64 4.30
C SER A 57 -16.90 0.89 3.57
N ASP A 58 -16.98 1.21 2.29
CA ASP A 58 -15.83 1.68 1.49
C ASP A 58 -15.36 3.09 1.89
N TYR A 59 -16.15 3.80 2.69
CA TYR A 59 -15.80 5.09 3.24
C TYR A 59 -16.46 5.35 4.60
N TYR A 60 -15.64 5.70 5.59
CA TYR A 60 -16.13 6.15 6.90
C TYR A 60 -15.96 7.66 7.04
N SER A 61 -17.06 8.36 7.36
CA SER A 61 -17.03 9.81 7.63
C SER A 61 -16.51 10.17 9.03
N SER A 62 -16.44 9.18 9.94
CA SER A 62 -15.83 9.29 11.28
C SER A 62 -15.43 7.92 11.81
N THR A 63 -14.53 7.89 12.79
CA THR A 63 -14.06 6.68 13.49
C THR A 63 -15.13 5.87 14.17
N SER A 64 -16.09 6.55 14.81
CA SER A 64 -17.20 5.91 15.54
C SER A 64 -18.04 4.95 14.69
N PHE A 65 -18.09 5.14 13.37
CA PHE A 65 -18.80 4.23 12.46
C PHE A 65 -18.00 2.96 12.14
N PHE A 66 -16.67 3.02 12.25
CA PHE A 66 -15.80 1.88 12.04
C PHE A 66 -15.67 1.01 13.30
N GLU A 67 -15.78 1.61 14.50
CA GLU A 67 -15.72 0.89 15.79
C GLU A 67 -16.79 -0.21 15.94
N THR A 68 -17.85 -0.21 15.12
CA THR A 68 -18.87 -1.26 15.12
C THR A 68 -18.49 -2.48 14.28
N TYR A 69 -17.50 -2.35 13.41
CA TYR A 69 -17.01 -3.47 12.61
C TYR A 69 -16.15 -4.38 13.48
N SER A 70 -16.45 -5.68 13.49
CA SER A 70 -15.82 -6.63 14.42
C SER A 70 -15.52 -7.98 13.77
N ALA A 71 -15.32 -8.02 12.45
CA ALA A 71 -15.04 -9.29 11.79
C ALA A 71 -13.67 -9.83 12.21
N ASP A 72 -13.64 -11.13 12.52
CA ASP A 72 -12.43 -11.82 12.94
C ASP A 72 -12.32 -13.22 12.35
N VAL A 73 -11.11 -13.75 12.44
CA VAL A 73 -10.82 -15.16 12.22
C VAL A 73 -10.17 -15.72 13.47
N THR A 74 -10.58 -16.93 13.86
CA THR A 74 -9.92 -17.74 14.88
C THR A 74 -9.38 -18.99 14.23
N ALA A 75 -8.06 -19.17 14.30
CA ALA A 75 -7.35 -20.36 13.83
C ALA A 75 -6.87 -21.17 15.04
N GLU A 76 -7.40 -22.37 15.22
CA GLU A 76 -7.06 -23.28 16.32
C GLU A 76 -6.30 -24.49 15.78
N TYR A 77 -5.05 -24.63 16.17
CA TYR A 77 -4.15 -25.71 15.74
C TYR A 77 -3.99 -26.75 16.86
N THR A 78 -4.21 -28.02 16.53
CA THR A 78 -3.72 -29.14 17.35
C THR A 78 -2.30 -29.47 16.93
N VAL A 79 -1.32 -29.05 17.74
CA VAL A 79 0.12 -29.19 17.47
C VAL A 79 0.68 -30.36 18.26
N TYR A 80 1.51 -31.19 17.63
CA TYR A 80 2.14 -32.37 18.22
C TYR A 80 3.67 -32.32 18.08
N ASN A 81 4.38 -32.68 19.15
CA ASN A 81 5.82 -32.92 19.13
C ASN A 81 6.11 -34.43 18.93
N PRO A 82 6.51 -34.88 17.72
CA PRO A 82 6.81 -36.28 17.45
C PRO A 82 8.22 -36.70 17.88
N THR A 83 9.02 -35.79 18.45
CA THR A 83 10.43 -36.02 18.75
C THR A 83 10.67 -36.45 20.19
N GLU A 84 11.88 -36.91 20.48
CA GLU A 84 12.34 -37.24 21.84
C GLU A 84 12.99 -36.03 22.54
N LEU A 85 12.90 -34.83 21.95
CA LEU A 85 13.49 -33.60 22.48
C LEU A 85 12.40 -32.59 22.82
N ASN A 86 12.68 -31.74 23.81
CA ASN A 86 11.89 -30.54 24.04
C ASN A 86 12.08 -29.61 22.83
N ILE A 87 10.97 -29.10 22.29
CA ILE A 87 10.99 -28.13 21.19
C ILE A 87 10.56 -26.79 21.76
N HIS A 88 11.37 -25.78 21.46
CA HIS A 88 11.03 -24.38 21.62
C HIS A 88 10.88 -23.79 20.22
N ALA A 89 9.72 -23.23 19.90
CA ALA A 89 9.42 -22.68 18.58
C ALA A 89 8.93 -21.23 18.69
N VAL A 90 9.52 -20.36 17.88
CA VAL A 90 9.03 -18.99 17.67
C VAL A 90 8.11 -19.00 16.45
N LEU A 91 6.89 -18.53 16.64
CA LEU A 91 5.84 -18.50 15.63
C LEU A 91 5.54 -17.07 15.23
N ALA A 92 5.24 -16.87 13.95
CA ALA A 92 4.76 -15.61 13.40
C ALA A 92 3.42 -15.81 12.69
N PHE A 93 2.41 -15.03 13.05
CA PHE A 93 1.11 -15.04 12.38
C PHE A 93 0.86 -13.67 11.74
N PRO A 94 1.01 -13.53 10.42
CA PRO A 94 0.65 -12.29 9.76
C PRO A 94 -0.88 -12.03 9.81
N PHE A 95 -1.29 -10.77 9.86
CA PHE A 95 -2.72 -10.40 9.81
C PHE A 95 -2.96 -9.12 9.00
N GLY A 96 -2.13 -8.93 7.97
CA GLY A 96 -2.35 -7.96 6.91
C GLY A 96 -2.02 -6.51 7.29
N THR A 97 -2.09 -5.65 6.28
CA THR A 97 -2.01 -4.19 6.42
C THR A 97 -3.37 -3.61 6.80
N TYR A 98 -3.43 -2.38 7.29
CA TYR A 98 -4.73 -1.74 7.47
C TYR A 98 -5.32 -1.35 6.10
N PRO A 99 -6.58 -1.74 5.79
CA PRO A 99 -7.25 -1.27 4.58
C PRO A 99 -7.36 0.26 4.55
N ARG A 100 -7.40 0.84 3.34
CA ARG A 100 -7.42 2.30 3.19
C ARG A 100 -8.71 2.96 3.65
N TYR A 101 -9.82 2.22 3.71
CA TYR A 101 -11.10 2.77 4.18
C TYR A 101 -11.11 3.04 5.69
N ILE A 102 -10.18 2.46 6.47
CA ILE A 102 -10.11 2.72 7.90
C ILE A 102 -9.55 4.13 8.14
N PRO A 103 -10.25 4.98 8.94
CA PRO A 103 -9.70 6.26 9.37
C PRO A 103 -8.40 6.09 10.17
N GLU A 104 -7.46 7.00 10.00
CA GLU A 104 -6.12 6.92 10.61
C GLU A 104 -6.15 6.83 12.15
N ASP A 105 -6.99 7.63 12.78
CA ASP A 105 -7.22 7.65 14.23
C ASP A 105 -7.94 6.40 14.76
N ALA A 106 -8.70 5.69 13.91
CA ALA A 106 -9.23 4.37 14.26
C ALA A 106 -8.15 3.28 14.26
N ARG A 107 -7.15 3.36 13.37
CA ARG A 107 -6.08 2.34 13.28
C ARG A 107 -5.32 2.20 14.61
N LEU A 108 -5.06 3.34 15.27
CA LEU A 108 -4.36 3.42 16.56
C LEU A 108 -5.10 2.67 17.68
N ASN A 109 -6.43 2.71 17.68
CA ASN A 109 -7.26 2.19 18.77
C ASN A 109 -7.84 0.79 18.49
N TYR A 110 -7.90 0.36 17.23
CA TYR A 110 -8.53 -0.91 16.84
C TYR A 110 -7.73 -2.14 17.29
N SER A 111 -6.54 -1.95 17.86
CA SER A 111 -5.60 -3.04 18.16
C SER A 111 -5.99 -3.89 19.39
N SER A 112 -6.17 -3.34 20.58
CA SER A 112 -6.17 -4.18 21.80
C SER A 112 -7.20 -5.32 21.89
N ASP A 113 -8.39 -5.16 21.32
CA ASP A 113 -9.52 -6.08 21.58
C ASP A 113 -9.58 -7.27 20.61
N HIS A 114 -8.90 -7.18 19.46
CA HIS A 114 -8.92 -8.20 18.41
C HIS A 114 -7.69 -9.12 18.43
N TYR A 115 -6.78 -8.89 19.39
CA TYR A 115 -5.42 -9.41 19.37
C TYR A 115 -5.26 -10.40 20.49
N ARG A 116 -5.27 -11.69 20.14
CA ARG A 116 -5.26 -12.75 21.14
C ARG A 116 -4.57 -14.00 20.61
N VAL A 117 -3.56 -14.44 21.34
CA VAL A 117 -2.92 -15.74 21.20
C VAL A 117 -3.16 -16.55 22.47
N GLN A 118 -3.53 -17.81 22.35
CA GLN A 118 -3.81 -18.69 23.47
C GLN A 118 -3.14 -20.05 23.29
N ILE A 119 -2.63 -20.59 24.39
CA ILE A 119 -2.13 -21.96 24.46
C ILE A 119 -2.99 -22.73 25.45
N ASN A 120 -3.60 -23.83 25.02
CA ASN A 120 -4.53 -24.63 25.80
C ASN A 120 -5.67 -23.80 26.43
N GLY A 121 -6.12 -22.77 25.71
CA GLY A 121 -7.17 -21.84 26.15
C GLY A 121 -6.70 -20.71 27.09
N GLU A 122 -5.44 -20.70 27.50
CA GLU A 122 -4.87 -19.63 28.32
C GLU A 122 -4.22 -18.56 27.42
N THR A 123 -4.61 -17.29 27.59
CA THR A 123 -4.00 -16.18 26.84
C THR A 123 -2.53 -16.00 27.25
N ILE A 124 -1.66 -15.98 26.25
CA ILE A 124 -0.23 -15.73 26.42
C ILE A 124 0.16 -14.33 25.92
N SER A 125 1.37 -13.89 26.25
CA SER A 125 1.94 -12.67 25.65
C SER A 125 2.36 -12.93 24.21
N SER A 126 2.15 -11.96 23.33
CA SER A 126 2.65 -11.95 21.96
C SER A 126 3.15 -10.54 21.61
N ASP A 127 4.23 -10.46 20.87
CA ASP A 127 4.72 -9.20 20.32
C ASP A 127 3.97 -8.87 19.03
N ILE A 128 3.48 -7.64 18.94
CA ILE A 128 2.98 -7.10 17.67
C ILE A 128 4.19 -6.55 16.92
N ARG A 129 4.51 -7.18 15.79
CA ARG A 129 5.60 -6.78 14.90
C ARG A 129 5.06 -6.21 13.61
N ALA A 130 5.84 -5.39 12.92
CA ALA A 130 5.47 -4.85 11.62
C ALA A 130 6.60 -4.93 10.59
N THR A 131 6.24 -5.19 9.34
CA THR A 131 7.16 -5.18 8.19
C THR A 131 6.54 -4.39 7.03
N TYR A 132 7.37 -3.84 6.15
CA TYR A 132 6.85 -3.16 4.96
C TYR A 132 6.30 -4.15 3.95
N LYS A 133 5.10 -3.86 3.45
CA LYS A 133 4.42 -4.60 2.40
C LYS A 133 3.75 -3.64 1.43
N GLU A 134 4.20 -3.64 0.19
CA GLU A 134 3.57 -2.83 -0.86
C GLU A 134 2.17 -3.37 -1.20
N ASP A 135 1.18 -2.47 -1.20
CA ASP A 135 -0.26 -2.76 -1.28
C ASP A 135 -0.67 -3.70 -2.44
N TRP A 136 0.07 -3.70 -3.54
CA TRP A 136 -0.27 -4.43 -4.77
C TRP A 136 0.38 -5.82 -4.83
N THR A 137 1.24 -6.14 -3.87
CA THR A 137 2.03 -7.36 -3.86
C THR A 137 1.32 -8.43 -3.04
N LYS A 138 1.26 -9.66 -3.57
CA LYS A 138 0.77 -10.80 -2.80
C LYS A 138 1.77 -11.16 -1.72
N PHE A 139 1.28 -11.69 -0.61
CA PHE A 139 2.13 -12.30 0.40
C PHE A 139 3.04 -13.39 -0.21
N SER A 140 4.26 -13.48 0.29
CA SER A 140 5.27 -14.46 -0.07
C SER A 140 6.06 -14.85 1.17
N LEU A 141 6.06 -16.14 1.52
CA LEU A 141 6.89 -16.65 2.61
C LEU A 141 8.37 -16.32 2.42
N GLU A 142 8.87 -16.46 1.19
CA GLU A 142 10.28 -16.23 0.86
C GLU A 142 10.70 -14.76 1.04
N ASN A 143 9.79 -13.81 0.79
CA ASN A 143 10.13 -12.40 0.76
C ASN A 143 9.67 -11.63 2.00
N ASP A 144 8.53 -11.99 2.58
CA ASP A 144 7.90 -11.20 3.65
C ASP A 144 8.33 -11.67 5.05
N VAL A 145 8.53 -12.98 5.26
CA VAL A 145 8.97 -13.53 6.56
C VAL A 145 10.38 -13.06 6.94
N PRO A 146 11.39 -13.04 6.03
CA PRO A 146 12.73 -12.56 6.38
C PRO A 146 12.81 -11.07 6.74
N LEU A 147 11.74 -10.29 6.52
CA LEU A 147 11.68 -8.90 6.95
C LEU A 147 11.46 -8.78 8.47
N LEU A 148 10.93 -9.83 9.12
CA LEU A 148 10.86 -9.93 10.58
C LEU A 148 12.27 -10.14 11.13
N GLN A 149 12.84 -9.08 11.69
CA GLN A 149 14.18 -9.12 12.26
C GLN A 149 14.25 -8.22 13.49
N ASP A 150 15.07 -8.61 14.45
CA ASP A 150 15.34 -7.77 15.62
C ASP A 150 16.42 -6.74 15.34
N GLY A 151 16.36 -5.63 16.07
CA GLY A 151 17.29 -4.52 15.88
C GLY A 151 17.08 -3.79 14.55
N TYR A 152 18.09 -3.04 14.14
CA TYR A 152 18.03 -2.22 12.94
C TYR A 152 18.70 -2.92 11.76
N THR A 153 18.02 -2.96 10.62
CA THR A 153 18.61 -3.43 9.36
C THR A 153 19.78 -2.55 8.96
N GLU A 154 20.91 -3.19 8.68
CA GLU A 154 22.03 -2.56 7.98
C GLU A 154 22.05 -3.08 6.54
N ASP A 155 21.65 -2.22 5.60
CA ASP A 155 21.52 -2.59 4.18
C ASP A 155 22.60 -1.93 3.31
N GLY A 156 23.87 -2.12 3.68
CA GLY A 156 25.04 -1.61 2.95
C GLY A 156 25.20 -0.07 2.97
N PHE A 157 24.20 0.67 2.51
CA PHE A 157 24.11 2.13 2.57
C PHE A 157 23.40 2.60 3.84
N PHE A 158 22.15 2.16 4.05
CA PHE A 158 21.32 2.61 5.17
C PHE A 158 21.75 1.93 6.47
N ARG A 159 21.96 2.75 7.49
CA ARG A 159 22.24 2.37 8.88
C ARG A 159 21.76 3.50 9.80
N PRO A 160 21.35 3.23 11.05
CA PRO A 160 20.78 4.25 11.94
C PRO A 160 21.65 5.50 12.08
N GLU A 161 22.95 5.29 12.30
CA GLU A 161 23.96 6.34 12.52
C GLU A 161 24.47 7.01 11.22
N LEU A 162 23.87 6.72 10.06
CA LEU A 162 24.26 7.34 8.80
C LEU A 162 24.06 8.87 8.93
N PRO A 163 25.08 9.71 8.69
CA PRO A 163 24.92 11.15 8.74
C PRO A 163 23.83 11.61 7.77
N ALA A 164 22.99 12.53 8.23
CA ALA A 164 21.92 13.11 7.45
C ALA A 164 21.89 14.63 7.65
N ALA A 165 21.58 15.36 6.58
CA ALA A 165 21.46 16.80 6.62
C ALA A 165 20.21 17.26 5.86
N GLU A 166 19.48 18.19 6.45
CA GLU A 166 18.36 18.88 5.85
C GLU A 166 18.80 20.28 5.42
N TYR A 167 18.60 20.61 4.15
CA TYR A 167 18.83 21.93 3.59
C TYR A 167 17.51 22.55 3.15
N THR A 168 17.08 23.63 3.79
CA THR A 168 15.90 24.40 3.39
C THR A 168 16.33 25.58 2.55
N TRP A 169 15.89 25.61 1.30
CA TRP A 169 16.12 26.69 0.35
C TRP A 169 14.82 27.43 0.07
N VAL A 170 14.91 28.75 -0.10
CA VAL A 170 13.78 29.59 -0.51
C VAL A 170 14.07 30.13 -1.90
N MET A 171 13.08 29.97 -2.78
CA MET A 171 13.09 30.55 -4.11
C MET A 171 12.57 31.98 -4.06
N GLU A 172 13.35 32.91 -4.60
CA GLU A 172 12.91 34.28 -4.86
C GLU A 172 12.84 34.47 -6.37
N THR A 173 11.65 34.73 -6.91
CA THR A 173 11.50 34.97 -8.35
C THR A 173 10.48 36.06 -8.67
N GLY A 174 10.83 36.94 -9.60
CA GLY A 174 9.89 37.88 -10.22
C GLY A 174 8.96 37.24 -11.26
N ASN A 175 9.29 36.05 -11.74
CA ASN A 175 8.62 35.39 -12.86
C ASN A 175 8.04 34.03 -12.46
N THR A 176 6.75 34.03 -12.10
CA THR A 176 5.99 32.84 -11.70
C THR A 176 5.26 32.16 -12.87
N ASP A 177 5.77 32.26 -14.10
CA ASP A 177 5.21 31.49 -15.21
C ASP A 177 5.30 29.99 -14.88
N PRO A 178 4.19 29.24 -14.93
CA PRO A 178 4.18 27.82 -14.57
C PRO A 178 5.03 26.93 -15.49
N SER A 179 5.53 27.45 -16.61
CA SER A 179 6.48 26.78 -17.50
C SER A 179 7.96 26.95 -17.11
N ASN A 180 8.25 27.79 -16.11
CA ASN A 180 9.60 27.98 -15.60
C ASN A 180 9.95 26.94 -14.53
N GLU A 181 11.17 26.44 -14.59
CA GLU A 181 11.68 25.42 -13.66
C GLU A 181 13.04 25.85 -13.10
N VAL A 182 13.24 25.53 -11.82
CA VAL A 182 14.52 25.66 -11.10
C VAL A 182 15.01 24.26 -10.81
N SER A 183 16.28 23.99 -11.12
CA SER A 183 16.89 22.67 -10.97
C SER A 183 18.04 22.69 -9.98
N ALA A 184 18.04 21.79 -9.00
CA ALA A 184 19.23 21.48 -8.21
C ALA A 184 20.02 20.40 -8.95
N VAL A 185 21.26 20.71 -9.33
CA VAL A 185 22.12 19.82 -10.11
C VAL A 185 23.13 19.13 -9.19
N PHE A 186 23.21 17.81 -9.32
CA PHE A 186 24.10 16.95 -8.55
C PHE A 186 24.92 16.03 -9.44
N HIS A 187 26.17 15.80 -9.04
CA HIS A 187 26.94 14.69 -9.58
C HIS A 187 26.61 13.40 -8.82
N ARG A 188 26.55 12.29 -9.55
CA ARG A 188 26.31 10.98 -8.95
C ARG A 188 27.39 10.66 -7.91
N SER A 189 26.95 10.25 -6.72
CA SER A 189 27.79 9.68 -5.67
C SER A 189 27.26 8.30 -5.28
N GLU A 190 28.17 7.35 -5.05
CA GLU A 190 27.79 6.05 -4.48
C GLU A 190 27.65 6.13 -2.95
N HIS A 191 28.21 7.17 -2.33
CA HIS A 191 28.24 7.40 -0.88
C HIS A 191 27.20 8.41 -0.38
N THR A 192 26.36 8.92 -1.27
CA THR A 192 25.30 9.87 -0.92
C THR A 192 23.97 9.44 -1.53
N ARG A 193 22.87 9.73 -0.82
CA ARG A 193 21.50 9.63 -1.33
C ARG A 193 20.73 10.90 -1.00
N ILE A 194 19.78 11.26 -1.86
CA ILE A 194 19.03 12.52 -1.72
C ILE A 194 17.54 12.25 -1.86
N ILE A 195 16.74 12.86 -0.97
CA ILE A 195 15.29 13.02 -1.07
C ILE A 195 14.99 14.50 -1.14
N ALA A 196 13.99 14.92 -1.93
CA ALA A 196 13.57 16.30 -2.04
C ALA A 196 12.08 16.50 -1.75
N GLU A 197 11.75 17.63 -1.15
CA GLU A 197 10.38 18.10 -0.91
C GLU A 197 10.26 19.59 -1.32
N PRO A 198 9.10 20.04 -1.86
CA PRO A 198 8.03 19.21 -2.39
C PRO A 198 8.48 18.50 -3.66
N GLU A 199 7.64 17.60 -4.14
CA GLU A 199 7.96 16.72 -5.26
C GLU A 199 8.58 17.40 -6.46
N GLU A 200 9.56 16.69 -6.98
CA GLU A 200 10.39 17.08 -8.10
C GLU A 200 10.19 16.15 -9.29
N THR A 201 10.57 16.64 -10.46
CA THR A 201 10.87 15.74 -11.58
C THR A 201 12.38 15.50 -11.60
N VAL A 202 12.78 14.23 -11.52
CA VAL A 202 14.19 13.84 -11.63
C VAL A 202 14.55 13.67 -13.11
N HIS A 203 15.55 14.41 -13.57
CA HIS A 203 16.14 14.24 -14.90
C HIS A 203 17.59 13.77 -14.78
N TYR A 204 17.99 12.79 -15.59
CA TYR A 204 19.39 12.36 -15.69
C TYR A 204 19.99 12.82 -17.03
N ASP A 205 20.91 13.78 -16.97
CA ASP A 205 21.71 14.22 -18.11
C ASP A 205 22.84 13.21 -18.33
N ARG A 206 22.70 12.40 -19.38
CA ARG A 206 23.70 11.36 -19.74
C ARG A 206 25.00 11.93 -20.26
N GLU A 207 25.00 13.13 -20.84
CA GLU A 207 26.20 13.74 -21.42
C GLU A 207 27.08 14.34 -20.33
N LYS A 208 26.46 14.98 -19.33
CA LYS A 208 27.16 15.55 -18.17
C LYS A 208 27.33 14.58 -17.01
N GLY A 209 26.58 13.48 -16.98
CA GLY A 209 26.57 12.53 -15.88
C GLY A 209 25.99 13.11 -14.59
N THR A 210 25.01 14.03 -14.72
CA THR A 210 24.40 14.76 -13.61
C THR A 210 22.93 14.43 -13.44
N TYR A 211 22.45 14.49 -12.21
CA TYR A 211 21.04 14.43 -11.85
C TYR A 211 20.53 15.83 -11.60
N GLU A 212 19.36 16.15 -12.14
CA GLU A 212 18.67 17.43 -11.96
C GLU A 212 17.35 17.18 -11.24
N LEU A 213 17.19 17.75 -10.05
CA LEU A 213 15.92 17.78 -9.33
C LEU A 213 15.19 19.05 -9.75
N ARG A 214 14.11 18.91 -10.53
CA ARG A 214 13.40 20.05 -11.12
C ARG A 214 12.16 20.40 -10.32
N PHE A 215 12.08 21.68 -9.96
CA PHE A 215 10.98 22.28 -9.23
C PHE A 215 10.35 23.38 -10.07
N ARG A 216 9.02 23.48 -10.08
CA ARG A 216 8.34 24.64 -10.68
C ARG A 216 8.77 25.93 -9.98
N ALA A 217 9.00 26.98 -10.78
CA ALA A 217 9.37 28.29 -10.28
C ALA A 217 8.16 28.99 -9.64
N GLU A 218 8.27 29.32 -8.36
CA GLU A 218 7.24 29.99 -7.59
C GLU A 218 7.88 30.84 -6.50
N ASN A 219 7.48 32.10 -6.41
CA ASN A 219 8.08 33.03 -5.46
C ASN A 219 7.76 32.61 -4.03
N GLN A 220 8.78 32.62 -3.16
CA GLN A 220 8.74 32.16 -1.76
C GLN A 220 8.48 30.66 -1.60
N LYS A 221 8.63 29.85 -2.66
CA LYS A 221 8.55 28.40 -2.54
C LYS A 221 9.73 27.87 -1.74
N GLN A 222 9.44 27.01 -0.78
CA GLN A 222 10.45 26.26 -0.03
C GLN A 222 10.77 24.97 -0.76
N VAL A 223 12.07 24.67 -0.86
CA VAL A 223 12.61 23.40 -1.32
C VAL A 223 13.48 22.85 -0.21
N VAL A 224 13.17 21.64 0.26
CA VAL A 224 13.91 20.93 1.28
C VAL A 224 14.65 19.77 0.62
N LEU A 225 15.96 19.70 0.84
CA LEU A 225 16.80 18.60 0.38
C LEU A 225 17.32 17.83 1.59
N TYR A 226 16.99 16.55 1.67
CA TYR A 226 17.50 15.63 2.67
C TYR A 226 18.64 14.84 2.05
N VAL A 227 19.86 15.04 2.56
CA VAL A 227 21.09 14.43 2.06
C VAL A 227 21.58 13.42 3.08
N PHE A 228 21.72 12.16 2.67
CA PHE A 228 22.19 11.06 3.51
C PHE A 228 23.58 10.60 3.07
N GLY A 229 24.47 10.36 4.03
CA GLY A 229 25.85 9.92 3.77
C GLY A 229 26.83 11.07 3.67
N GLU A 230 27.71 11.04 2.67
CA GLU A 230 28.72 12.09 2.48
C GLU A 230 28.08 13.40 2.03
N ASP A 231 28.54 14.52 2.60
CA ASP A 231 28.10 15.86 2.22
C ASP A 231 28.50 16.15 0.76
N THR A 232 27.50 16.42 -0.08
CA THR A 232 27.71 16.81 -1.49
C THR A 232 28.10 18.28 -1.66
N GLY A 233 28.07 19.07 -0.57
CA GLY A 233 28.10 20.53 -0.66
C GLY A 233 26.77 21.09 -1.17
N GLU A 234 26.76 22.40 -1.44
CA GLU A 234 25.60 23.08 -2.01
C GLU A 234 25.39 22.66 -3.47
N PRO A 235 24.14 22.38 -3.90
CA PRO A 235 23.87 22.06 -5.30
C PRO A 235 24.12 23.24 -6.21
N GLU A 236 24.48 22.96 -7.46
CA GLU A 236 24.47 23.98 -8.49
C GLU A 236 23.02 24.24 -8.91
N TRP A 237 22.56 25.48 -8.75
CA TRP A 237 21.21 25.88 -9.16
C TRP A 237 21.20 26.30 -10.63
N SER A 238 20.35 25.68 -11.43
CA SER A 238 20.11 26.01 -12.84
C SER A 238 18.68 26.47 -13.06
N PHE A 239 18.49 27.45 -13.93
CA PHE A 239 17.19 28.06 -14.22
C PHE A 239 16.83 27.83 -15.69
N SER A 240 15.61 27.37 -15.96
CA SER A 240 15.14 27.15 -17.32
C SER A 240 13.75 27.73 -17.53
N SER A 241 13.53 28.34 -18.70
CA SER A 241 12.23 28.83 -19.15
C SER A 241 11.91 28.31 -20.54
N GLN A 242 10.65 27.98 -20.80
CA GLN A 242 10.20 27.62 -22.16
C GLN A 242 10.00 28.85 -23.07
N THR A 243 10.01 30.06 -22.49
CA THR A 243 9.95 31.33 -23.22
C THR A 243 11.32 32.03 -23.16
N ASP A 244 11.80 32.46 -24.32
CA ASP A 244 13.16 32.98 -24.60
C ASP A 244 13.79 33.93 -23.54
N ASP A 245 15.05 33.65 -23.20
CA ASP A 245 16.18 34.55 -22.93
C ASP A 245 16.15 35.62 -21.82
N GLN A 246 15.16 35.68 -20.91
CA GLN A 246 15.13 36.71 -19.84
C GLN A 246 15.12 36.21 -18.37
N THR A 247 15.27 34.91 -18.11
CA THR A 247 14.92 34.33 -16.78
C THR A 247 16.07 34.14 -15.79
N GLU A 248 17.35 34.18 -16.22
CA GLU A 248 18.49 34.05 -15.27
C GLU A 248 18.61 35.22 -14.29
N THR A 249 18.13 36.43 -14.65
CA THR A 249 18.39 37.63 -13.84
C THR A 249 17.39 37.93 -12.71
N GLU A 250 16.28 37.18 -12.60
CA GLU A 250 15.25 37.46 -11.59
C GLU A 250 14.96 36.30 -10.63
N THR A 251 15.65 35.15 -10.75
CA THR A 251 15.43 34.00 -9.88
C THR A 251 16.67 33.69 -9.06
N ALA A 252 16.52 33.55 -7.75
CA ALA A 252 17.58 33.17 -6.83
C ALA A 252 17.09 32.06 -5.88
N MET A 253 18.01 31.17 -5.52
CA MET A 253 17.82 30.20 -4.46
C MET A 253 18.72 30.58 -3.29
N THR A 254 18.11 30.83 -2.13
CA THR A 254 18.82 31.23 -0.91
C THR A 254 18.69 30.15 0.15
N LEU A 255 19.82 29.70 0.70
CA LEU A 255 19.83 28.76 1.82
C LEU A 255 19.30 29.46 3.07
N GLN A 256 18.19 28.97 3.61
CA GLN A 256 17.55 29.50 4.81
C GLN A 256 18.05 28.81 6.08
N SER A 257 18.18 27.49 6.04
CA SER A 257 18.64 26.69 7.18
C SER A 257 19.31 25.39 6.74
N ARG A 258 20.26 24.95 7.59
CA ARG A 258 20.88 23.63 7.55
C ARG A 258 20.70 22.98 8.92
N ARG A 259 20.22 21.75 8.96
CA ARG A 259 20.13 20.92 10.18
C ARG A 259 20.87 19.61 9.93
N GLU A 260 21.63 19.14 10.91
CA GLU A 260 22.34 17.87 10.85
C GLU A 260 21.79 16.95 11.93
N TYR A 261 21.65 15.68 11.57
CA TYR A 261 21.09 14.63 12.41
C TYR A 261 21.47 13.26 11.83
N THR A 262 20.93 12.18 12.38
CA THR A 262 21.15 10.81 11.88
C THR A 262 20.03 10.36 10.95
N PHE A 263 20.29 9.36 10.11
CA PHE A 263 19.24 8.77 9.30
C PHE A 263 18.11 8.19 10.16
N LEU A 264 18.40 7.69 11.37
CA LEU A 264 17.36 7.30 12.31
C LEU A 264 16.47 8.49 12.71
N ASP A 265 17.04 9.65 13.04
CA ASP A 265 16.25 10.85 13.37
C ASP A 265 15.33 11.26 12.21
N TYR A 266 15.79 11.14 10.97
CA TYR A 266 14.98 11.39 9.79
C TYR A 266 13.81 10.43 9.68
N VAL A 267 14.08 9.12 9.77
CA VAL A 267 13.06 8.07 9.64
C VAL A 267 12.00 8.16 10.74
N LEU A 268 12.38 8.64 11.92
CA LEU A 268 11.48 8.81 13.06
C LEU A 268 10.73 10.15 13.08
N ARG A 269 10.91 11.02 12.08
CA ARG A 269 10.20 12.31 12.01
C ARG A 269 8.68 12.17 12.01
N ASP A 270 8.18 11.07 11.45
CA ASP A 270 6.76 10.73 11.33
C ASP A 270 6.34 9.53 12.21
N TYR A 271 7.21 9.09 13.12
CA TYR A 271 6.91 7.99 14.04
C TYR A 271 6.04 8.47 15.21
N ASP A 272 5.01 7.69 15.52
CA ASP A 272 4.13 7.87 16.68
C ASP A 272 4.10 6.56 17.49
N ASP A 273 4.34 6.63 18.79
CA ASP A 273 4.29 5.44 19.67
C ASP A 273 2.86 4.89 19.80
N ALA A 274 1.85 5.72 19.53
CA ALA A 274 0.46 5.29 19.46
C ALA A 274 0.20 4.27 18.35
N PHE A 275 1.06 4.14 17.34
CA PHE A 275 0.94 3.09 16.32
C PHE A 275 1.11 1.68 16.91
N GLY A 276 1.67 1.54 18.11
CA GLY A 276 1.89 0.24 18.75
C GLY A 276 2.95 -0.62 18.05
N ILE A 277 3.83 0.02 17.26
CA ILE A 277 4.90 -0.63 16.50
C ILE A 277 6.24 -0.18 17.07
N SER A 278 7.19 -1.11 17.19
CA SER A 278 8.52 -0.81 17.71
C SER A 278 9.29 0.16 16.79
N VAL A 279 10.17 0.97 17.37
CA VAL A 279 11.06 1.88 16.63
C VAL A 279 11.92 1.13 15.60
N SER A 280 12.38 -0.08 15.94
CA SER A 280 13.15 -0.93 15.03
C SER A 280 12.31 -1.41 13.84
N ASP A 281 11.08 -1.85 14.08
CA ASP A 281 10.20 -2.30 12.99
C ASP A 281 9.83 -1.14 12.05
N TRP A 282 9.54 0.04 12.62
CA TRP A 282 9.31 1.24 11.82
C TRP A 282 10.52 1.56 10.94
N TYR A 283 11.72 1.57 11.51
CA TYR A 283 12.95 1.82 10.77
C TYR A 283 13.19 0.75 9.68
N ASN A 284 13.05 -0.53 10.01
CA ASN A 284 13.27 -1.64 9.06
C ASN A 284 12.26 -1.60 7.92
N ALA A 285 11.00 -1.24 8.21
CA ALA A 285 9.96 -1.04 7.22
C ALA A 285 10.28 0.16 6.31
N TYR A 286 10.74 1.28 6.86
CA TYR A 286 11.15 2.46 6.08
C TYR A 286 12.32 2.16 5.13
N VAL A 287 13.35 1.47 5.62
CA VAL A 287 14.49 1.04 4.78
C VAL A 287 14.02 0.13 3.66
N THR A 288 13.16 -0.85 3.97
CA THR A 288 12.57 -1.73 2.97
C THR A 288 11.75 -0.97 1.93
N MET A 289 10.96 0.01 2.35
CA MET A 289 10.19 0.90 1.47
C MET A 289 11.10 1.63 0.48
N LEU A 290 12.16 2.30 0.98
CA LEU A 290 13.11 3.03 0.13
C LEU A 290 13.81 2.11 -0.88
N LYS A 291 14.18 0.89 -0.47
CA LYS A 291 14.79 -0.10 -1.36
C LYS A 291 13.82 -0.53 -2.45
N GLN A 292 12.57 -0.78 -2.13
CA GLN A 292 11.57 -1.21 -3.11
C GLN A 292 11.19 -0.08 -4.08
N SER A 293 11.07 1.16 -3.59
CA SER A 293 10.72 2.31 -4.43
C SER A 293 11.87 2.78 -5.32
N SER A 294 13.11 2.74 -4.81
CA SER A 294 14.24 3.45 -5.41
C SER A 294 15.43 2.55 -5.76
N GLY A 295 15.46 1.30 -5.28
CA GLY A 295 16.59 0.39 -5.45
C GLY A 295 17.90 1.04 -5.00
N SER A 296 18.90 1.05 -5.90
CA SER A 296 20.19 1.71 -5.68
C SER A 296 20.27 3.12 -6.30
N SER A 297 19.13 3.78 -6.54
CA SER A 297 19.11 5.12 -7.14
C SER A 297 19.82 6.13 -6.25
N PHE A 298 20.48 7.11 -6.88
CA PHE A 298 21.14 8.22 -6.19
C PHE A 298 20.12 9.20 -5.59
N ILE A 299 19.05 9.48 -6.35
CA ILE A 299 17.88 10.23 -5.90
C ILE A 299 16.81 9.22 -5.51
N LEU A 300 16.37 9.28 -4.26
CA LEU A 300 15.36 8.40 -3.72
C LEU A 300 13.99 9.04 -3.89
N SER A 301 12.99 8.23 -4.18
CA SER A 301 11.59 8.62 -4.17
C SER A 301 10.93 8.00 -2.95
N GLU A 302 10.39 8.87 -2.10
CA GLU A 302 9.45 8.42 -1.08
C GLU A 302 8.08 8.27 -1.75
N PRO A 303 7.40 7.14 -1.55
CA PRO A 303 6.03 7.03 -1.99
C PRO A 303 5.20 8.16 -1.36
N TYR A 304 4.28 8.74 -2.13
CA TYR A 304 3.29 9.73 -1.69
C TYR A 304 2.48 9.36 -0.44
N ARG A 305 2.60 8.14 0.06
CA ARG A 305 1.75 7.54 1.08
C ARG A 305 2.56 7.32 2.33
N SER A 306 1.97 7.65 3.47
CA SER A 306 2.56 7.34 4.77
C SER A 306 2.82 5.84 4.87
N LEU A 307 4.01 5.49 5.37
CA LEU A 307 4.48 4.14 5.63
C LEU A 307 3.42 3.28 6.33
N GLN A 308 2.62 3.90 7.21
CA GLN A 308 1.55 3.27 8.00
C GLN A 308 0.55 2.45 7.19
N HIS A 309 0.29 2.80 5.93
CA HIS A 309 -0.63 2.06 5.07
C HIS A 309 -0.06 0.74 4.58
N ASN A 310 1.27 0.62 4.61
CA ASN A 310 2.04 -0.47 4.06
C ASN A 310 2.72 -1.31 5.14
N LEU A 311 2.20 -1.28 6.38
CA LEU A 311 2.73 -2.09 7.48
C LEU A 311 1.94 -3.40 7.58
N MET A 312 2.54 -4.50 7.09
CA MET A 312 2.08 -5.86 7.37
C MET A 312 2.34 -6.13 8.85
N ARG A 313 1.30 -6.52 9.58
CA ARG A 313 1.37 -6.75 11.03
C ARG A 313 1.42 -8.24 11.34
N TRP A 314 2.09 -8.59 12.44
CA TRP A 314 2.37 -9.97 12.82
C TRP A 314 2.22 -10.16 14.32
N TYR A 315 1.64 -11.29 14.74
CA TYR A 315 1.85 -11.80 16.10
C TYR A 315 3.13 -12.60 16.09
N VAL A 316 4.08 -12.27 16.95
CA VAL A 316 5.26 -13.11 17.21
C VAL A 316 5.17 -13.62 18.65
N TYR A 317 5.22 -14.93 18.82
CA TYR A 317 5.08 -15.58 20.12
C TYR A 317 5.80 -16.92 20.16
N GLU A 318 6.01 -17.42 21.36
CA GLU A 318 6.76 -18.64 21.61
C GLU A 318 5.84 -19.75 22.11
N ILE A 319 6.13 -20.99 21.69
CA ILE A 319 5.52 -22.20 22.23
C ILE A 319 6.61 -23.20 22.62
N ASP A 320 6.36 -23.95 23.69
CA ASP A 320 7.20 -25.04 24.15
C ASP A 320 6.40 -26.34 24.15
N LEU A 321 7.03 -27.42 23.67
CA LEU A 321 6.44 -28.77 23.72
C LEU A 321 7.45 -29.79 24.22
N GLU A 322 7.06 -30.57 25.22
CA GLU A 322 7.77 -31.77 25.66
C GLU A 322 7.63 -32.92 24.63
N PRO A 323 8.52 -33.93 24.69
CA PRO A 323 8.43 -35.13 23.86
C PRO A 323 7.04 -35.79 23.92
N GLY A 324 6.41 -35.97 22.76
CA GLY A 324 5.10 -36.59 22.66
C GLY A 324 3.92 -35.72 23.12
N GLU A 325 4.16 -34.46 23.49
CA GLU A 325 3.11 -33.53 23.93
C GLU A 325 2.23 -33.09 22.76
N ARG A 326 0.95 -32.85 23.08
CA ARG A 326 0.01 -32.10 22.23
C ARG A 326 -0.40 -30.83 22.94
N LEU A 327 -0.45 -29.73 22.21
CA LEU A 327 -1.05 -28.50 22.68
C LEU A 327 -2.07 -27.97 21.67
N ILE A 328 -2.98 -27.15 22.16
CA ILE A 328 -3.91 -26.36 21.36
C ILE A 328 -3.34 -24.96 21.26
N ASN A 329 -3.02 -24.51 20.05
CA ASN A 329 -2.58 -23.15 19.77
C ASN A 329 -3.70 -22.39 19.05
N THR A 330 -4.22 -21.33 19.64
CA THR A 330 -5.34 -20.57 19.10
C THR A 330 -4.92 -19.13 18.85
N VAL A 331 -5.09 -18.65 17.62
CA VAL A 331 -4.84 -17.25 17.24
C VAL A 331 -6.14 -16.61 16.77
N THR A 332 -6.53 -15.49 17.37
CA THR A 332 -7.61 -14.62 16.87
C THR A 332 -7.00 -13.38 16.22
N ALA A 333 -7.47 -13.03 15.02
CA ALA A 333 -7.02 -11.86 14.29
C ALA A 333 -8.20 -11.11 13.63
N PRO A 334 -8.13 -9.78 13.50
CA PRO A 334 -9.12 -9.03 12.74
C PRO A 334 -9.05 -9.36 11.25
N MET A 335 -10.19 -9.33 10.58
CA MET A 335 -10.31 -9.58 9.14
C MET A 335 -10.89 -8.36 8.43
N PHE A 336 -10.28 -7.93 7.33
CA PHE A 336 -10.79 -6.82 6.54
C PHE A 336 -10.96 -7.20 5.07
N PRO A 337 -12.18 -7.14 4.50
CA PRO A 337 -12.39 -7.51 3.11
C PRO A 337 -11.86 -6.44 2.17
N ARG A 338 -11.51 -6.89 0.96
CA ARG A 338 -11.49 -6.04 -0.22
C ARG A 338 -12.92 -5.78 -0.66
N ILE A 339 -13.26 -4.52 -0.88
CA ILE A 339 -14.61 -4.10 -1.28
C ILE A 339 -14.63 -3.82 -2.78
N ASP A 340 -15.49 -4.51 -3.51
CA ASP A 340 -15.76 -4.30 -4.93
C ASP A 340 -17.09 -3.55 -5.13
N THR A 341 -17.00 -2.23 -5.28
CA THR A 341 -18.12 -1.33 -5.58
C THR A 341 -18.48 -1.29 -7.07
N GLY A 342 -17.78 -2.09 -7.89
CA GLY A 342 -18.17 -2.41 -9.25
C GLY A 342 -19.42 -3.31 -9.32
N PHE A 343 -19.93 -3.79 -8.18
CA PHE A 343 -21.19 -4.51 -8.04
C PHE A 343 -22.21 -3.71 -7.24
N GLU A 344 -23.49 -3.92 -7.55
CA GLU A 344 -24.64 -3.41 -6.79
C GLU A 344 -25.53 -4.59 -6.35
N PRO A 345 -25.64 -4.87 -5.04
CA PRO A 345 -24.83 -4.28 -3.95
C PRO A 345 -23.34 -4.72 -4.03
N PRO A 346 -22.42 -4.07 -3.28
CA PRO A 346 -20.98 -4.39 -3.31
C PRO A 346 -20.68 -5.85 -2.95
N VAL A 347 -19.55 -6.36 -3.47
CA VAL A 347 -19.01 -7.69 -3.17
C VAL A 347 -17.80 -7.55 -2.25
N TYR A 348 -17.73 -8.38 -1.22
CA TYR A 348 -16.70 -8.35 -0.19
C TYR A 348 -15.84 -9.60 -0.26
N THR A 349 -14.59 -9.46 -0.65
CA THR A 349 -13.64 -10.58 -0.76
C THR A 349 -12.78 -10.65 0.49
N TYR A 350 -12.85 -11.76 1.20
CA TYR A 350 -11.96 -12.10 2.31
C TYR A 350 -10.92 -13.10 1.84
N THR A 351 -9.66 -12.90 2.26
CA THR A 351 -8.55 -13.81 1.99
C THR A 351 -7.96 -14.28 3.31
N TYR A 352 -7.76 -15.58 3.44
CA TYR A 352 -6.97 -16.22 4.47
C TYR A 352 -5.82 -17.00 3.83
N LEU A 353 -4.58 -16.66 4.19
CA LEU A 353 -3.39 -17.33 3.67
C LEU A 353 -3.18 -18.66 4.38
N LEU A 354 -3.32 -19.75 3.63
CA LEU A 354 -2.99 -21.11 4.02
C LEU A 354 -1.50 -21.43 3.78
N SER A 355 -0.85 -20.75 2.83
CA SER A 355 0.56 -21.02 2.51
C SER A 355 1.52 -20.95 3.71
N PRO A 356 1.38 -20.04 4.70
CA PRO A 356 2.16 -20.08 5.94
C PRO A 356 2.24 -21.44 6.64
N ALA A 357 1.13 -22.17 6.67
CA ALA A 357 1.06 -23.46 7.33
C ALA A 357 1.88 -24.55 6.60
N SER A 358 2.36 -24.30 5.38
CA SER A 358 3.31 -25.20 4.72
C SER A 358 4.70 -25.24 5.38
N THR A 359 4.97 -24.34 6.32
CA THR A 359 6.24 -24.32 7.09
C THR A 359 6.28 -25.32 8.24
N TRP A 360 5.13 -25.89 8.62
CA TRP A 360 5.08 -27.03 9.55
C TRP A 360 5.67 -28.28 8.90
N LYS A 361 6.22 -29.19 9.71
CA LYS A 361 6.78 -30.45 9.19
C LYS A 361 5.75 -31.26 8.41
N GLU A 362 4.56 -31.39 8.99
CA GLU A 362 3.40 -32.05 8.41
C GLU A 362 2.15 -31.28 8.81
N PHE A 363 1.18 -31.22 7.90
CA PHE A 363 -0.13 -30.62 8.12
C PHE A 363 -1.19 -31.61 7.65
N ALA A 364 -2.02 -32.07 8.58
CA ALA A 364 -3.08 -33.03 8.30
C ALA A 364 -4.38 -32.30 7.93
N SER A 365 -5.42 -32.34 8.76
CA SER A 365 -6.76 -31.89 8.35
C SER A 365 -7.04 -30.42 8.67
N LEU A 366 -7.91 -29.79 7.86
CA LEU A 366 -8.40 -28.44 8.06
C LEU A 366 -9.93 -28.44 7.97
N ASP A 367 -10.60 -27.94 9.00
CA ASP A 367 -12.02 -27.64 8.99
C ASP A 367 -12.24 -26.12 8.97
N VAL A 368 -13.13 -25.66 8.10
CA VAL A 368 -13.44 -24.25 7.92
C VAL A 368 -14.91 -24.02 8.23
N ARG A 369 -15.18 -23.05 9.10
CA ARG A 369 -16.50 -22.56 9.46
C ARG A 369 -16.59 -21.07 9.18
N LEU A 370 -17.62 -20.67 8.45
CA LEU A 370 -17.93 -19.28 8.15
C LEU A 370 -19.30 -18.94 8.71
N GLU A 371 -19.27 -18.18 9.81
CA GLU A 371 -20.42 -17.71 10.56
C GLU A 371 -20.78 -16.31 10.06
N THR A 372 -21.84 -16.25 9.26
CA THR A 372 -22.24 -14.99 8.64
C THR A 372 -23.72 -14.99 8.24
N PRO A 373 -24.44 -13.85 8.40
CA PRO A 373 -25.79 -13.71 7.88
C PRO A 373 -25.81 -13.53 6.35
N TYR A 374 -24.67 -13.23 5.72
CA TYR A 374 -24.58 -12.90 4.29
C TYR A 374 -24.55 -14.13 3.38
N TYR A 375 -24.71 -13.90 2.09
CA TYR A 375 -24.62 -14.96 1.09
C TYR A 375 -23.17 -15.14 0.64
N LEU A 376 -22.68 -16.38 0.77
CA LEU A 376 -21.49 -16.84 0.08
C LEU A 376 -21.79 -16.98 -1.42
N ILE A 377 -21.23 -16.10 -2.24
CA ILE A 377 -21.48 -16.10 -3.70
C ILE A 377 -20.36 -16.79 -4.49
N LYS A 378 -19.16 -16.88 -3.90
CA LYS A 378 -18.01 -17.57 -4.46
C LYS A 378 -17.06 -17.95 -3.34
N SER A 379 -16.39 -19.08 -3.49
CA SER A 379 -15.35 -19.55 -2.58
C SER A 379 -14.30 -20.34 -3.33
N GLY A 380 -13.10 -20.41 -2.76
CA GLY A 380 -12.07 -21.37 -3.14
C GLY A 380 -10.94 -21.36 -2.11
N PRO A 381 -10.23 -22.48 -1.89
CA PRO A 381 -10.53 -23.82 -2.38
C PRO A 381 -11.71 -24.45 -1.63
N GLY A 382 -12.17 -25.62 -2.09
CA GLY A 382 -13.21 -26.40 -1.43
C GLY A 382 -14.65 -26.08 -1.84
N SER A 383 -15.56 -26.98 -1.46
CA SER A 383 -17.01 -26.83 -1.69
C SER A 383 -17.70 -26.60 -0.35
N PHE A 384 -18.17 -25.39 -0.11
CA PHE A 384 -18.87 -25.07 1.12
C PHE A 384 -20.31 -25.59 1.09
N THR A 385 -20.73 -26.20 2.20
CA THR A 385 -22.13 -26.54 2.47
C THR A 385 -22.71 -25.58 3.50
N ARG A 386 -24.00 -25.22 3.36
CA ARG A 386 -24.68 -24.38 4.34
C ARG A 386 -25.63 -25.23 5.19
N ASP A 387 -25.39 -25.28 6.50
CA ASP A 387 -26.30 -25.88 7.49
C ASP A 387 -26.41 -24.99 8.72
N GLY A 388 -27.61 -24.91 9.31
CA GLY A 388 -27.82 -24.10 10.53
C GLY A 388 -27.47 -22.61 10.43
N GLY A 389 -27.33 -22.06 9.21
CA GLY A 389 -26.87 -20.68 8.99
C GLY A 389 -25.36 -20.51 8.84
N VAL A 390 -24.58 -21.58 9.05
CA VAL A 390 -23.12 -21.60 8.96
C VAL A 390 -22.69 -22.27 7.65
N TYR A 391 -21.66 -21.73 7.01
CA TYR A 391 -21.01 -22.36 5.86
C TYR A 391 -19.82 -23.19 6.33
N THR A 392 -19.71 -24.44 5.88
CA THR A 392 -18.66 -25.37 6.30
C THR A 392 -17.93 -25.98 5.12
N ALA A 393 -16.62 -26.17 5.23
CA ALA A 393 -15.80 -26.95 4.32
C ALA A 393 -14.75 -27.74 5.12
N SER A 394 -14.38 -28.92 4.62
CA SER A 394 -13.39 -29.80 5.26
C SER A 394 -12.36 -30.24 4.23
N PHE A 395 -11.11 -30.35 4.66
CA PHE A 395 -9.97 -30.72 3.83
C PHE A 395 -9.12 -31.77 4.56
N ASP A 396 -8.74 -32.83 3.86
CA ASP A 396 -7.90 -33.90 4.42
C ASP A 396 -6.41 -33.51 4.52
N HIS A 397 -6.02 -32.41 3.87
CA HIS A 397 -4.67 -31.86 3.79
C HIS A 397 -4.75 -30.34 3.59
N LEU A 398 -3.64 -29.64 3.86
CA LEU A 398 -3.51 -28.21 3.55
C LEU A 398 -3.74 -27.97 2.05
N PRO A 399 -4.70 -27.11 1.66
CA PRO A 399 -4.90 -26.78 0.25
C PRO A 399 -3.71 -26.05 -0.39
N ASP A 400 -3.46 -26.31 -1.67
CA ASP A 400 -2.39 -25.65 -2.46
C ASP A 400 -2.63 -24.15 -2.74
N GLN A 401 -3.83 -23.64 -2.47
CA GLN A 401 -4.24 -22.27 -2.76
C GLN A 401 -4.77 -21.59 -1.51
N GLU A 402 -4.56 -20.28 -1.43
CA GLU A 402 -5.12 -19.46 -0.34
C GLU A 402 -6.65 -19.52 -0.32
N LEU A 403 -7.20 -19.54 0.89
CA LEU A 403 -8.63 -19.53 1.09
C LEU A 403 -9.18 -18.13 0.82
N ASN A 404 -10.07 -18.04 -0.16
CA ASN A 404 -10.78 -16.83 -0.52
C ASN A 404 -12.27 -17.10 -0.59
N PHE A 405 -13.05 -16.15 -0.09
CA PHE A 405 -14.50 -16.19 -0.23
C PHE A 405 -15.08 -14.80 -0.44
N GLU A 406 -16.14 -14.75 -1.23
CA GLU A 406 -16.85 -13.53 -1.58
C GLU A 406 -18.23 -13.54 -0.92
N LEU A 407 -18.49 -12.53 -0.10
CA LEU A 407 -19.75 -12.29 0.58
C LEU A 407 -20.53 -11.16 -0.10
N CYS A 408 -21.85 -11.29 -0.08
CA CYS A 408 -22.76 -10.25 -0.53
C CYS A 408 -24.11 -10.33 0.21
N THR A 409 -24.82 -9.22 0.28
CA THR A 409 -26.18 -9.16 0.85
C THR A 409 -27.23 -9.85 -0.03
N VAL A 410 -26.88 -10.21 -1.27
CA VAL A 410 -27.72 -10.97 -2.20
C VAL A 410 -26.93 -12.09 -2.89
N THR A 411 -27.61 -13.15 -3.33
CA THR A 411 -26.97 -14.32 -3.99
C THR A 411 -26.42 -14.04 -5.39
N SER A 412 -26.80 -12.92 -6.01
CA SER A 412 -26.44 -12.61 -7.39
C SER A 412 -26.36 -11.09 -7.60
N PRO A 413 -25.28 -10.45 -7.10
CA PRO A 413 -25.09 -9.01 -7.27
C PRO A 413 -24.89 -8.65 -8.75
N LYS A 414 -25.33 -7.45 -9.14
CA LYS A 414 -25.25 -7.00 -10.53
C LYS A 414 -24.04 -6.12 -10.73
N ARG A 415 -23.23 -6.43 -11.75
CA ARG A 415 -22.11 -5.57 -12.11
C ARG A 415 -22.62 -4.21 -12.61
N ASN A 416 -22.12 -3.13 -12.01
CA ASN A 416 -22.44 -1.76 -12.37
C ASN A 416 -21.72 -1.38 -13.67
N ASN A 417 -22.45 -1.41 -14.80
CA ASN A 417 -21.91 -1.04 -16.10
C ASN A 417 -22.05 0.47 -16.33
N ASN A 418 -21.18 1.27 -15.70
CA ASN A 418 -21.13 2.73 -15.92
C ASN A 418 -20.72 3.13 -17.35
N TYR A 419 -20.40 2.19 -18.24
CA TYR A 419 -20.19 2.46 -19.67
C TYR A 419 -21.37 3.16 -20.34
N GLY A 420 -22.60 2.93 -19.86
CA GLY A 420 -23.80 3.56 -20.43
C GLY A 420 -23.83 5.09 -20.31
N THR A 421 -23.39 5.64 -19.18
CA THR A 421 -23.35 7.10 -18.95
C THR A 421 -22.24 7.77 -19.75
N TYR A 422 -21.06 7.16 -19.85
CA TYR A 422 -19.98 7.66 -20.72
C TYR A 422 -20.36 7.63 -22.20
N ILE A 423 -21.02 6.57 -22.67
CA ILE A 423 -21.53 6.48 -24.05
C ILE A 423 -22.63 7.53 -24.29
N LEU A 424 -23.55 7.74 -23.35
CA LEU A 424 -24.58 8.79 -23.45
C LEU A 424 -23.98 10.20 -23.50
N LEU A 425 -22.93 10.48 -22.70
CA LEU A 425 -22.19 11.74 -22.73
C LEU A 425 -21.41 11.94 -24.04
N LEU A 426 -20.81 10.87 -24.58
CA LEU A 426 -20.15 10.89 -25.89
C LEU A 426 -21.14 11.11 -27.05
N LEU A 427 -22.31 10.47 -27.00
CA LEU A 427 -23.38 10.69 -27.98
C LEU A 427 -23.97 12.09 -27.88
N ALA A 428 -24.16 12.61 -26.66
CA ALA A 428 -24.60 13.98 -26.44
C ALA A 428 -23.57 15.00 -26.97
N GLY A 429 -22.28 14.81 -26.66
CA GLY A 429 -21.19 15.66 -27.17
C GLY A 429 -20.99 15.57 -28.68
N GLY A 430 -21.12 14.37 -29.25
CA GLY A 430 -20.90 14.10 -30.68
C GLY A 430 -22.07 14.48 -31.59
N ILE A 431 -23.31 14.53 -31.08
CA ILE A 431 -24.51 14.79 -31.89
C ILE A 431 -25.16 16.13 -31.56
N LEU A 432 -25.32 16.48 -30.28
CA LEU A 432 -26.04 17.71 -29.91
C LEU A 432 -25.21 18.97 -30.17
N ILE A 433 -23.89 18.93 -29.93
CA ILE A 433 -23.02 20.10 -30.14
C ILE A 433 -22.95 20.50 -31.62
N PRO A 434 -22.71 19.59 -32.59
CA PRO A 434 -22.72 19.95 -34.01
C PRO A 434 -24.08 20.44 -34.49
N LEU A 435 -25.17 19.87 -33.97
CA LEU A 435 -26.54 20.27 -34.33
C LEU A 435 -26.83 21.71 -33.87
N VAL A 436 -26.45 22.07 -32.65
CA VAL A 436 -26.60 23.44 -32.13
C VAL A 436 -25.74 24.43 -32.92
N LEU A 437 -24.49 24.09 -33.21
CA LEU A 437 -23.61 24.92 -34.04
C LEU A 437 -24.17 25.12 -35.45
N PHE A 438 -24.74 24.07 -36.05
CA PHE A 438 -25.39 24.15 -37.36
C PHE A 438 -26.62 25.08 -37.32
N ILE A 439 -27.47 24.98 -36.30
CA ILE A 439 -28.63 25.86 -36.14
C ILE A 439 -28.18 27.32 -35.98
N LEU A 440 -27.15 27.59 -35.17
CA LEU A 440 -26.60 28.92 -34.99
C LEU A 440 -26.02 29.49 -36.30
N LEU A 441 -25.32 28.66 -37.08
CA LEU A 441 -24.81 29.02 -38.39
C LEU A 441 -25.95 29.38 -39.37
N VAL A 442 -27.01 28.58 -39.41
CA VAL A 442 -28.20 28.85 -40.25
C VAL A 442 -28.86 30.16 -39.85
N ILE A 443 -29.04 30.42 -38.54
CA ILE A 443 -29.60 31.68 -38.03
C ILE A 443 -28.72 32.87 -38.44
N LEU A 444 -27.40 32.74 -38.35
CA LEU A 444 -26.44 33.77 -38.76
C LEU A 444 -26.55 34.05 -40.27
N ILE A 445 -26.59 33.02 -41.10
CA ILE A 445 -26.76 33.14 -42.56
C ILE A 445 -28.08 33.85 -42.89
N ILE A 446 -29.19 33.47 -42.26
CA ILE A 446 -30.50 34.10 -42.45
C ILE A 446 -30.45 35.59 -42.06
N ARG A 447 -29.79 35.94 -40.95
CA ARG A 447 -29.60 37.34 -40.54
C ARG A 447 -28.77 38.13 -41.54
N ILE A 448 -27.70 37.56 -42.09
CA ILE A 448 -26.86 38.21 -43.09
C ILE A 448 -27.64 38.45 -44.39
N ILE A 449 -28.41 37.45 -44.85
CA ILE A 449 -29.24 37.58 -46.07
C ILE A 449 -30.33 38.63 -45.88
N ARG A 450 -30.98 38.67 -44.70
CA ARG A 450 -32.01 39.68 -44.37
C ARG A 450 -31.47 41.09 -44.18
N ARG A 451 -30.18 41.28 -43.91
CA ARG A 451 -29.54 42.61 -43.85
C ARG A 451 -29.08 43.12 -45.22
N LYS A 452 -29.00 42.26 -46.24
CA LYS A 452 -28.58 42.60 -47.61
C LYS A 452 -29.76 42.84 -48.58
N LYS A 453 -30.98 42.57 -48.15
CA LYS A 453 -32.22 43.07 -48.76
C LYS A 453 -32.70 44.24 -47.92
#